data_AF-A0A3B8RKK8-F1
#
_entry.id   AF-A0A3B8RKK8-F1
#
_cell.length_a   1.000
_cell.length_b   1.000
_cell.length_c   1.000
_cell.angle_alpha   90.00
_cell.angle_beta   90.00
_cell.angle_gamma   90.00
#
_symmetry.space_group_name_H-M   'P 1'
#
loop_
_entity.id
_entity.type
_entity.pdbx_description
1 polymer ?
#
loop_
_entity_poly.entity_id
_entity_poly.type
_entity_poly.pdbx_seq_one_letter_code
_entity_poly.pdbx_strand_id
1 'polypeptide(L)'
;QNNHVYASVYRSNNLPKISKFEGKYLDAHGSTISSEIGPALKWNQVSYEMESNGSAGSYNGMWFGLNKNTNLWDTLNANLPSSYSLVDLNASIYNKLKLRFDLRDTTFGVSLPLKF
;
A
#
# COMPACT_ATOMS: atom_id res chain seq x y z
N GLN A 1 7.98 24.30 9.17
CA GLN A 1 7.15 23.32 9.92
C GLN A 1 6.14 24.10 10.75
N ASN A 2 4.84 23.98 10.46
CA ASN A 2 3.79 24.64 11.22
C ASN A 2 2.71 23.59 11.54
N ASN A 3 2.77 23.02 12.74
CA ASN A 3 1.94 21.88 13.18
C ASN A 3 0.77 22.33 14.06
N HIS A 4 0.32 23.58 13.91
CA HIS A 4 -0.69 24.16 14.78
C HIS A 4 -1.95 24.45 13.97
N VAL A 5 -2.96 23.62 14.16
CA VAL A 5 -4.32 23.87 13.66
C VAL A 5 -5.14 24.41 14.82
N TYR A 6 -5.64 25.63 14.67
CA TYR A 6 -6.51 26.28 15.62
C TYR A 6 -7.94 26.18 15.12
N ALA A 7 -8.83 25.55 15.90
CA ALA A 7 -10.26 25.51 15.62
C ALA A 7 -11.01 26.23 16.74
N SER A 8 -11.97 27.07 16.36
CA SER A 8 -12.87 27.79 17.29
C SER A 8 -14.31 27.45 16.95
N VAL A 9 -15.13 27.22 17.97
CA VAL A 9 -16.57 27.03 17.81
C VAL A 9 -17.23 28.41 17.85
N TYR A 10 -17.64 28.95 16.70
CA TYR A 10 -18.48 30.15 16.66
C TYR A 10 -19.96 29.72 16.63
N ARG A 11 -20.56 29.55 17.80
CA ARG A 11 -22.03 29.45 17.96
C ARG A 11 -22.46 30.42 19.05
N SER A 12 -23.53 31.19 18.80
CA SER A 12 -24.16 32.01 19.82
C SER A 12 -24.65 31.11 20.96
N ASN A 13 -24.27 31.44 22.20
CA ASN A 13 -24.54 30.75 23.47
C ASN A 13 -23.49 29.73 23.96
N ASN A 14 -22.36 29.55 23.26
CA ASN A 14 -21.21 28.80 23.80
C ASN A 14 -20.03 29.75 24.06
N LEU A 15 -19.32 29.57 25.18
CA LEU A 15 -18.06 30.27 25.44
C LEU A 15 -17.04 29.92 24.34
N PRO A 16 -16.39 30.91 23.70
CA PRO A 16 -15.37 30.64 22.69
C PRO A 16 -14.25 29.78 23.29
N LYS A 17 -14.07 28.57 22.75
CA LYS A 17 -12.97 27.68 23.12
C LYS A 17 -12.07 27.52 21.92
N ILE A 18 -10.81 27.94 22.07
CA ILE A 18 -9.74 27.59 21.14
C ILE A 18 -9.21 26.25 21.59
N SER A 19 -9.49 25.21 20.80
CA SER A 19 -8.86 23.90 21.00
C SER A 19 -7.62 23.84 20.11
N LYS A 20 -6.45 23.63 20.72
CA LYS A 20 -5.20 23.32 20.01
C LYS A 20 -5.15 21.82 19.78
N PHE A 21 -5.15 21.39 18.52
CA PHE A 21 -4.92 20.00 18.17
C PHE A 21 -3.44 19.83 17.81
N GLU A 22 -2.71 19.05 18.60
CA GLU A 22 -1.35 18.60 18.26
C GLU A 22 -1.44 17.17 17.74
N GLY A 23 -1.64 17.04 16.43
CA GLY A 23 -1.53 15.77 15.72
C GLY A 23 -0.54 15.94 14.58
N LYS A 24 0.59 15.22 14.62
CA LYS A 24 1.36 14.99 13.40
C LYS A 24 0.51 14.08 12.50
N TYR A 25 0.52 14.31 11.20
CA TYR A 25 0.13 13.28 10.24
C TYR A 25 0.95 12.03 10.60
N LEU A 26 0.30 10.97 11.09
CA LEU A 26 0.96 9.71 11.30
C LEU A 26 1.31 9.20 9.90
N ASP A 27 2.60 9.02 9.61
CA ASP A 27 3.07 8.50 8.33
C ASP A 27 2.48 7.09 8.15
N ALA A 28 1.33 7.02 7.47
CA ALA A 28 0.55 5.79 7.36
C ALA A 28 1.11 4.96 6.22
N HIS A 29 1.97 4.02 6.58
CA HIS A 29 2.50 2.99 5.69
C HIS A 29 2.00 1.62 6.13
N GLY A 30 1.75 0.76 5.14
CA GLY A 30 1.33 -0.61 5.36
C GLY A 30 1.93 -1.52 4.32
N SER A 31 2.00 -2.81 4.61
CA SER A 31 2.34 -3.81 3.61
C SER A 31 1.44 -5.02 3.77
N THR A 32 1.11 -5.66 2.64
CA THR A 32 0.40 -6.93 2.62
C THR A 32 1.11 -7.88 1.66
N ILE A 33 1.06 -9.17 1.97
CA ILE A 33 1.69 -10.22 1.18
C ILE A 33 0.59 -11.25 0.87
N SER A 34 0.48 -11.65 -0.38
CA SER A 34 -0.45 -12.70 -0.79
C SER A 34 -0.03 -14.04 -0.21
N SER A 35 -0.97 -14.98 -0.17
CA SER A 35 -0.63 -16.40 -0.06
C SER A 35 0.30 -16.84 -1.19
N GLU A 36 1.02 -17.93 -0.94
CA GLU A 36 1.86 -18.57 -1.96
C GLU A 36 0.96 -19.16 -3.07
N ILE A 37 1.33 -18.91 -4.31
CA ILE A 37 0.67 -19.44 -5.50
C ILE A 37 1.63 -20.43 -6.16
N GLY A 38 1.24 -21.70 -6.28
CA GLY A 38 2.03 -22.74 -6.96
C GLY A 38 1.86 -24.12 -6.32
N PRO A 39 2.49 -25.18 -6.86
CA PRO A 39 3.42 -25.18 -8.00
C PRO A 39 2.74 -25.06 -9.37
N ALA A 40 3.37 -24.36 -10.32
CA ALA A 40 2.88 -24.25 -11.70
C ALA A 40 3.88 -24.83 -12.70
N LEU A 41 3.36 -25.40 -13.80
CA LEU A 41 4.17 -25.84 -14.95
C LEU A 41 4.61 -24.66 -15.84
N LYS A 42 3.79 -23.61 -15.87
CA LYS A 42 4.04 -22.39 -16.63
C LYS A 42 3.30 -21.22 -15.99
N TRP A 43 3.93 -20.05 -15.99
CA TRP A 43 3.29 -18.79 -15.62
C TRP A 43 2.90 -18.02 -16.88
N ASN A 44 1.72 -17.41 -16.87
CA ASN A 44 1.20 -16.69 -18.03
C ASN A 44 1.12 -15.20 -17.77
N GLN A 45 0.35 -14.80 -16.76
CA GLN A 45 0.10 -13.41 -16.42
C GLN A 45 -0.16 -13.29 -14.93
N VAL A 46 0.21 -12.14 -14.38
CA VAL A 46 -0.29 -11.66 -13.11
C VAL A 46 -1.18 -10.45 -13.36
N SER A 47 -2.33 -10.44 -12.72
CA SER A 47 -3.27 -9.33 -12.74
C SER A 47 -3.76 -9.06 -11.33
N TYR A 48 -3.81 -7.79 -10.95
CA TYR A 48 -4.43 -7.35 -9.72
C TYR A 48 -5.19 -6.05 -9.96
N GLU A 49 -6.21 -5.82 -9.14
CA GLU A 49 -6.99 -4.60 -9.12
C GLU A 49 -6.78 -3.92 -7.77
N MET A 50 -6.46 -2.63 -7.80
CA MET A 50 -6.34 -1.84 -6.58
C MET A 50 -7.28 -0.65 -6.66
N GLU A 51 -8.33 -0.71 -5.84
CA GLU A 51 -9.29 0.37 -5.68
C GLU A 51 -8.65 1.50 -4.86
N SER A 52 -8.35 2.62 -5.51
CA SER A 52 -7.88 3.85 -4.85
C SER A 52 -9.00 4.86 -4.61
N ASN A 53 -10.24 4.51 -4.94
CA ASN A 53 -11.42 5.36 -4.79
C ASN A 53 -11.65 5.70 -3.31
N GLY A 54 -11.26 6.92 -2.90
CA GLY A 54 -11.43 7.42 -1.54
C GLY A 54 -10.15 7.63 -0.72
N SER A 55 -8.97 7.36 -1.27
CA SER A 55 -7.70 7.75 -0.63
C SER A 55 -6.74 8.39 -1.62
N ALA A 56 -6.00 9.41 -1.19
CA ALA A 56 -4.81 9.85 -1.92
C ALA A 56 -3.61 8.97 -1.53
N GLY A 57 -3.77 7.65 -1.53
CA GLY A 57 -2.70 6.69 -1.27
C GLY A 57 -1.94 6.35 -2.56
N SER A 58 -0.66 6.05 -2.40
CA SER A 58 0.18 5.42 -3.42
C SER A 58 0.47 3.97 -3.02
N TYR A 59 0.75 3.13 -4.00
CA TYR A 59 1.12 1.75 -3.76
C TYR A 59 2.25 1.32 -4.68
N ASN A 60 2.99 0.31 -4.23
CA ASN A 60 4.01 -0.37 -5.01
C ASN A 60 3.81 -1.88 -4.94
N GLY A 61 3.62 -2.51 -6.10
CA GLY A 61 3.56 -3.96 -6.24
C GLY A 61 4.95 -4.55 -6.47
N MET A 62 5.29 -5.59 -5.71
CA MET A 62 6.45 -6.44 -5.95
C MET A 62 5.98 -7.88 -6.03
N TRP A 63 6.73 -8.70 -6.76
CA TRP A 63 6.49 -10.14 -6.73
C TRP A 63 7.79 -10.88 -6.50
N PHE A 64 7.64 -11.99 -5.78
CA PHE A 64 8.73 -12.85 -5.40
C PHE A 64 8.51 -14.23 -5.99
N GLY A 65 9.59 -14.87 -6.40
CA GLY A 65 9.61 -16.27 -6.76
C GLY A 65 10.42 -17.08 -5.77
N LEU A 66 9.89 -18.23 -5.36
CA LEU A 66 10.64 -19.20 -4.57
C LEU A 66 11.62 -19.91 -5.50
N ASN A 67 12.90 -19.62 -5.33
CA ASN A 67 13.97 -20.26 -6.07
C ASN A 67 14.17 -21.68 -5.55
N LYS A 68 13.92 -22.68 -6.40
CA LYS A 68 14.06 -24.09 -6.04
C LYS A 68 15.48 -24.49 -5.65
N ASN A 69 16.50 -23.81 -6.20
CA ASN A 69 17.90 -24.18 -5.97
C ASN A 69 18.41 -23.65 -4.62
N THR A 70 18.01 -22.43 -4.25
CA THR A 70 18.47 -21.79 -3.01
C THR A 70 17.47 -21.89 -1.87
N ASN A 71 16.22 -22.26 -2.16
CA ASN A 71 15.06 -22.18 -1.25
C ASN A 71 14.81 -20.78 -0.69
N LEU A 72 15.25 -19.73 -1.40
CA LEU A 72 15.03 -18.33 -1.02
C LEU A 72 13.98 -17.68 -1.93
N TRP A 73 13.33 -16.65 -1.38
CA TRP A 73 12.41 -15.81 -2.14
C TRP A 73 13.19 -14.70 -2.85
N ASP A 74 13.34 -14.82 -4.16
CA ASP A 74 14.00 -13.82 -4.98
C ASP A 74 12.99 -12.75 -5.41
N THR A 75 13.39 -11.48 -5.39
CA THR A 75 12.60 -10.39 -5.99
C THR A 75 12.74 -10.47 -7.50
N LEU A 76 11.63 -10.76 -8.19
CA LEU A 76 11.66 -10.96 -9.64
C LEU A 76 11.31 -9.69 -10.42
N ASN A 77 10.49 -8.81 -9.85
CA ASN A 77 10.25 -7.46 -10.36
C ASN A 77 9.77 -6.56 -9.23
N ALA A 78 10.12 -5.29 -9.32
CA ALA A 78 9.66 -4.22 -8.45
C ALA A 78 8.91 -3.17 -9.27
N ASN A 79 7.85 -2.59 -8.72
CA ASN A 79 6.91 -1.71 -9.44
C ASN A 79 6.11 -2.45 -10.51
N LEU A 80 5.55 -3.59 -10.13
CA LEU A 80 4.69 -4.39 -10.99
C LEU A 80 3.45 -3.57 -11.42
N PRO A 81 3.19 -3.39 -12.72
CA PRO A 81 1.92 -2.81 -13.17
C PRO A 81 0.75 -3.75 -12.85
N SER A 82 -0.48 -3.22 -12.91
CA SER A 82 -1.71 -3.98 -12.62
C SER A 82 -1.88 -5.24 -13.46
N SER A 83 -1.30 -5.27 -14.65
CA SER A 83 -1.20 -6.45 -15.51
C SER A 83 0.22 -6.61 -16.05
N TYR A 84 0.81 -7.78 -15.85
CA TYR A 84 2.18 -8.08 -16.30
C TYR A 84 2.29 -9.52 -16.83
N SER A 85 2.97 -9.67 -17.96
CA SER A 85 3.22 -10.97 -18.60
C SER A 85 4.32 -11.73 -17.85
N LEU A 86 4.06 -13.00 -17.54
CA LEU A 86 4.99 -13.92 -16.88
C LEU A 86 5.51 -15.01 -17.81
N VAL A 87 5.28 -14.89 -19.12
CA VAL A 87 5.61 -15.93 -20.11
C VAL A 87 7.10 -16.26 -20.14
N ASP A 88 7.95 -15.27 -19.88
CA ASP A 88 9.41 -15.44 -19.86
C ASP A 88 9.93 -15.97 -18.51
N LEU A 89 9.06 -16.12 -17.50
CA LEU A 89 9.48 -16.66 -16.22
C LEU A 89 9.63 -18.18 -16.29
N ASN A 90 10.83 -18.65 -15.91
CA ASN A 90 11.09 -20.07 -15.79
C ASN A 90 10.43 -20.69 -14.54
N ALA A 91 9.27 -21.33 -14.74
CA ALA A 91 8.53 -22.03 -13.70
C ALA A 91 9.28 -23.24 -13.09
N SER A 92 10.29 -23.78 -13.79
CA SER A 92 11.11 -24.89 -13.25
C SER A 92 12.09 -24.41 -12.17
N ILE A 93 12.48 -23.13 -12.22
CA ILE A 93 13.30 -22.47 -11.19
C ILE A 93 12.40 -21.87 -10.12
N TYR A 94 11.36 -21.12 -10.54
CA TYR A 94 10.44 -20.41 -9.68
C TYR A 94 9.07 -21.11 -9.67
N ASN A 95 8.98 -22.17 -8.86
CA ASN A 95 7.79 -23.02 -8.82
C ASN A 95 6.64 -22.38 -8.04
N LYS A 96 6.92 -21.49 -7.09
CA LYS A 96 5.92 -20.74 -6.33
C LYS A 96 6.15 -19.26 -6.41
N LEU A 97 5.08 -18.49 -6.46
CA LEU A 97 5.10 -17.03 -6.49
C LEU A 97 4.32 -16.46 -5.30
N LYS A 98 4.65 -15.24 -4.90
CA LYS A 98 3.83 -14.42 -3.99
C LYS A 98 3.96 -12.95 -4.37
N LEU A 99 2.90 -12.20 -4.10
CA LEU A 99 2.84 -10.76 -4.33
C LEU A 99 2.98 -10.03 -3.01
N ARG A 100 3.62 -8.87 -3.03
CA ARG A 100 3.64 -7.92 -1.93
C ARG A 100 3.21 -6.57 -2.45
N PHE A 101 2.33 -5.93 -1.69
CA PHE A 101 1.97 -4.54 -1.91
C PHE A 101 2.45 -3.72 -0.72
N ASP A 102 3.26 -2.72 -1.00
CA ASP A 102 3.57 -1.66 -0.04
C ASP A 102 2.64 -0.48 -0.33
N LEU A 103 1.96 -0.01 0.69
CA LEU A 103 0.93 1.03 0.64
C LEU A 103 1.43 2.23 1.43
N ARG A 104 1.27 3.42 0.89
CA ARG A 104 1.66 4.67 1.54
C ARG A 104 0.60 5.73 1.34
N ASP A 105 0.13 6.30 2.42
CA ASP A 105 -0.73 7.49 2.37
C ASP A 105 0.07 8.69 1.84
N THR A 106 -0.48 9.38 0.84
CA THR A 106 0.10 10.61 0.28
C THR A 106 -0.76 11.84 0.54
N THR A 107 -1.76 11.74 1.44
CA THR A 107 -2.56 12.89 1.94
C THR A 107 -1.73 13.82 2.85
N PHE A 108 -0.61 14.33 2.35
CA PHE A 108 0.10 15.42 3.01
C PHE A 108 -0.77 16.68 2.96
N GLY A 109 -1.39 17.04 4.09
CA GLY A 109 -2.13 18.30 4.23
C GLY A 109 -3.65 18.24 4.09
N VAL A 110 -4.24 17.08 3.78
CA VAL A 110 -5.69 16.93 3.60
C VAL A 110 -6.29 16.23 4.81
N SER A 111 -6.65 17.00 5.83
CA SER A 111 -7.38 16.51 6.99
C SER A 111 -8.84 16.24 6.60
N LEU A 112 -9.24 14.97 6.56
CA LEU A 112 -10.64 14.57 6.69
C LEU A 112 -10.84 14.12 8.14
N PRO A 113 -11.12 15.04 9.08
CA PRO A 113 -11.32 14.65 10.47
C PRO A 113 -12.53 13.73 10.55
N LEU A 114 -12.31 12.48 10.97
CA LEU A 114 -13.38 11.57 11.35
C LEU A 114 -14.06 12.18 12.58
N LYS A 115 -15.31 12.60 12.38
CA LYS A 115 -16.17 13.09 13.44
C LYS A 115 -16.67 11.88 14.24
N PHE A 116 -16.17 11.72 15.45
CA PHE A 116 -16.83 10.91 16.49
C PHE A 116 -17.83 11.78 17.24
#